data_AF-A0A432VPC0-F1
#
_entry.id   AF-A0A432VPC0-F1
#
_cell.length_a   1.000
_cell.length_b   1.000
_cell.length_c   1.000
_cell.angle_alpha   90.00
_cell.angle_beta   90.00
_cell.angle_gamma   90.00
#
_symmetry.space_group_name_H-M   'P 1'
#
loop_
_entity.id
_entity.type
_entity.pdbx_description
1 polymer ?
#
loop_
_entity_poly.entity_id
_entity_poly.type
_entity_poly.pdbx_seq_one_letter_code
_entity_poly.pdbx_strand_id
1 'polypeptide(L)'
;MRKFLLSSAALFFMGVAFPTKSFEYTSFLRLNVNPDAYSGQEVGLIGYVRIDPSDLGQSEPPYEFCGMVMHDESTMRAIRVYEMVTFCTSLEYRPDHMQYRYIGIRGTFRVRDECPPFLKVRLREQPLGCLVDVDYIFPAEVEGLDDPMPPPEPEDFEVNKP
;
A
#
# COMPACT_ATOMS: atom_id res chain seq x y z
N MET A 1 39.43 -1.10 -58.09
CA MET A 1 40.22 -1.40 -56.87
C MET A 1 39.82 -0.42 -55.77
N ARG A 2 39.77 -0.91 -54.52
CA ARG A 2 39.29 -0.27 -53.28
C ARG A 2 39.81 1.15 -52.99
N LYS A 3 38.98 1.94 -52.27
CA LYS A 3 39.25 2.62 -50.96
C LYS A 3 38.02 3.50 -50.62
N PHE A 4 37.13 3.06 -49.72
CA PHE A 4 37.09 3.40 -48.28
C PHE A 4 37.29 4.88 -47.97
N LEU A 5 36.21 5.54 -47.51
CA LEU A 5 36.23 6.52 -46.43
C LEU A 5 34.83 6.57 -45.81
N LEU A 6 34.73 6.00 -44.62
CA LEU A 6 33.65 6.21 -43.66
C LEU A 6 33.63 7.70 -43.29
N SER A 7 32.44 8.27 -43.17
CA SER A 7 32.23 9.37 -42.24
C SER A 7 30.83 9.29 -41.63
N SER A 8 30.85 8.84 -40.38
CA SER A 8 29.89 8.99 -39.29
C SER A 8 28.76 10.00 -39.50
N ALA A 9 27.53 9.50 -39.59
CA ALA A 9 26.33 10.21 -39.18
C ALA A 9 25.72 9.45 -38.00
N ALA A 10 26.23 9.76 -36.81
CA ALA A 10 25.55 9.43 -35.57
C ALA A 10 24.30 10.31 -35.48
N LEU A 11 23.12 9.70 -35.49
CA LEU A 11 21.87 10.41 -35.21
C LEU A 11 21.06 9.58 -34.22
N PHE A 12 21.16 10.04 -32.96
CA PHE A 12 20.11 10.10 -31.95
C PHE A 12 19.25 8.83 -31.79
N PHE A 13 19.74 7.93 -30.94
CA PHE A 13 18.82 7.22 -30.05
C PHE A 13 18.21 8.26 -29.09
N MET A 14 17.07 8.83 -29.47
CA MET A 14 16.14 9.39 -28.49
C MET A 14 15.63 8.21 -27.65
N GLY A 15 16.35 7.89 -26.58
CA GLY A 15 15.81 7.11 -25.49
C GLY A 15 14.64 7.90 -24.94
N VAL A 16 13.43 7.44 -25.24
CA VAL A 16 12.23 7.83 -24.53
C VAL A 16 12.43 7.29 -23.11
N ALA A 17 12.99 8.12 -22.23
CA ALA A 17 12.99 7.86 -20.81
C ALA A 17 11.54 7.99 -20.37
N PHE A 18 10.81 6.88 -20.40
CA PHE A 18 9.59 6.77 -19.61
C PHE A 18 9.97 7.17 -18.18
N PRO A 19 9.28 8.11 -17.54
CA PRO A 19 9.47 8.33 -16.12
C PRO A 19 9.08 7.01 -15.46
N THR A 20 10.07 6.23 -15.05
CA THR A 20 9.88 5.14 -14.11
C THR A 20 9.29 5.80 -12.88
N LYS A 21 7.96 5.70 -12.71
CA LYS A 21 7.29 6.07 -11.47
C LYS A 21 8.06 5.34 -10.38
N SER A 22 8.83 6.10 -9.58
CA SER A 22 9.59 5.53 -8.48
C SER A 22 8.58 5.10 -7.44
N PHE A 23 8.47 3.79 -7.24
CA PHE A 23 7.62 3.21 -6.21
C PHE A 23 8.24 3.45 -4.82
N GLU A 24 7.45 3.97 -3.88
CA GLU A 24 7.87 4.19 -2.49
C GLU A 24 6.98 3.44 -1.50
N TYR A 25 7.58 2.74 -0.53
CA TYR A 25 6.86 2.28 0.66
C TYR A 25 6.64 3.45 1.60
N THR A 26 5.37 3.76 1.89
CA THR A 26 5.02 4.89 2.76
C THR A 26 4.19 4.42 3.95
N SER A 27 4.43 5.03 5.10
CA SER A 27 3.65 4.73 6.31
C SER A 27 2.39 5.61 6.39
N PHE A 28 1.36 5.10 7.05
CA PHE A 28 0.15 5.88 7.32
C PHE A 28 0.43 7.18 8.06
N LEU A 29 1.42 7.20 8.97
CA LEU A 29 1.85 8.40 9.66
C LEU A 29 2.34 9.48 8.68
N ARG A 30 3.12 9.09 7.65
CA ARG A 30 3.60 10.04 6.63
C ARG A 30 2.43 10.59 5.80
N LEU A 31 1.49 9.72 5.42
CA LEU A 31 0.27 10.15 4.74
C LEU A 31 -0.59 11.09 5.60
N ASN A 32 -0.69 10.83 6.91
CA ASN A 32 -1.47 11.67 7.83
C ASN A 32 -0.84 13.05 8.03
N VAL A 33 0.50 13.13 8.06
CA VAL A 33 1.23 14.40 8.25
C VAL A 33 1.23 15.25 6.99
N ASN A 34 1.40 14.66 5.81
CA ASN A 34 1.50 15.40 4.55
C ASN A 34 0.98 14.59 3.35
N PRO A 35 -0.35 14.44 3.22
CA PRO A 35 -0.95 13.61 2.16
C PRO A 35 -0.73 14.21 0.77
N ASP A 36 -0.70 15.54 0.65
CA ASP A 36 -0.53 16.24 -0.64
C ASP A 36 0.81 15.92 -1.32
N ALA A 37 1.87 15.70 -0.54
CA ALA A 37 3.18 15.32 -1.08
C ALA A 37 3.16 13.98 -1.84
N TYR A 38 2.23 13.09 -1.50
CA TYR A 38 2.11 11.76 -2.10
C TYR A 38 1.05 11.69 -3.21
N SER A 39 0.27 12.76 -3.43
CA SER A 39 -0.77 12.72 -4.48
C SER A 39 -0.16 12.50 -5.87
N GLY A 40 -0.71 11.54 -6.60
CA GLY A 40 -0.22 11.13 -7.92
C GLY A 40 1.01 10.24 -7.91
N GLN A 41 1.58 9.92 -6.74
CA GLN A 41 2.71 9.00 -6.61
C GLN A 41 2.23 7.56 -6.43
N GLU A 42 3.03 6.61 -6.90
CA GLU A 42 2.81 5.19 -6.65
C GLU A 42 3.38 4.84 -5.27
N VAL A 43 2.50 4.42 -4.36
CA VAL A 43 2.87 4.08 -2.99
C VAL A 43 2.49 2.65 -2.65
N GLY A 44 3.32 2.01 -1.82
CA GLY A 44 3.02 0.76 -1.16
C GLY A 44 2.60 1.01 0.29
N LEU A 45 1.46 0.46 0.70
CA LEU A 45 0.98 0.47 2.07
C LEU A 45 0.90 -0.96 2.60
N ILE A 46 1.25 -1.12 3.88
CA ILE A 46 1.09 -2.40 4.59
C ILE A 46 0.20 -2.14 5.79
N GLY A 47 -0.93 -2.86 5.89
CA GLY A 47 -1.94 -2.58 6.88
C GLY A 47 -3.02 -3.65 6.97
N TYR A 48 -3.90 -3.51 7.95
CA TYR A 48 -5.08 -4.34 8.13
C TYR A 48 -6.17 -3.95 7.12
N VAL A 49 -6.67 -4.93 6.39
CA VAL A 49 -7.76 -4.72 5.43
C VAL A 49 -9.12 -4.97 6.05
N ARG A 50 -10.07 -4.13 5.65
CA ARG A 50 -11.49 -4.31 5.88
C ARG A 50 -12.21 -4.18 4.55
N ILE A 51 -12.92 -5.23 4.15
CA ILE A 51 -13.73 -5.29 2.94
C ILE A 51 -15.20 -5.13 3.33
N ASP A 52 -16.01 -4.57 2.43
CA ASP A 52 -17.46 -4.58 2.59
C ASP A 52 -17.98 -6.04 2.55
N PRO A 53 -18.74 -6.51 3.57
CA PRO A 53 -19.31 -7.84 3.54
C PRO A 53 -20.15 -8.16 2.29
N SER A 54 -20.74 -7.15 1.62
CA SER A 54 -21.47 -7.36 0.36
C SER A 54 -20.60 -7.93 -0.76
N ASP A 55 -19.33 -7.56 -0.77
CA ASP A 55 -18.40 -7.88 -1.85
C ASP A 55 -17.78 -9.27 -1.66
N LEU A 56 -17.90 -9.84 -0.46
CA LEU A 56 -17.38 -11.18 -0.12
C LEU A 56 -18.28 -12.33 -0.65
N GLY A 57 -19.46 -12.03 -1.20
CA GLY A 57 -20.43 -13.01 -1.68
C GLY A 57 -20.17 -13.57 -3.08
N GLN A 58 -19.12 -13.12 -3.77
CA GLN A 58 -18.84 -13.50 -5.16
C GLN A 58 -18.37 -14.95 -5.30
N SER A 59 -18.89 -15.63 -6.31
CA SER A 59 -18.62 -17.05 -6.60
C SER A 59 -17.72 -17.28 -7.82
N GLU A 60 -17.55 -16.27 -8.67
CA GLU A 60 -16.78 -16.37 -9.92
C GLU A 60 -15.80 -15.20 -10.04
N PRO A 61 -14.61 -15.41 -10.64
CA PRO A 61 -13.67 -14.35 -10.94
C PRO A 61 -14.09 -13.52 -12.17
N PRO A 62 -13.60 -12.28 -12.30
CA PRO A 62 -12.72 -11.61 -11.34
C PRO A 62 -13.47 -11.20 -10.07
N TYR A 63 -12.83 -11.36 -8.92
CA TYR A 63 -13.37 -10.96 -7.62
C TYR A 63 -13.12 -9.47 -7.41
N GLU A 64 -14.15 -8.67 -7.60
CA GLU A 64 -14.08 -7.22 -7.49
C GLU A 64 -14.56 -6.75 -6.12
N PHE A 65 -13.75 -6.05 -5.36
CA PHE A 65 -14.18 -5.54 -4.06
C PHE A 65 -13.57 -4.19 -3.76
N CYS A 66 -14.30 -3.43 -2.95
CA CYS A 66 -13.80 -2.20 -2.36
C CYS A 66 -13.54 -2.40 -0.87
N GLY A 67 -12.46 -1.80 -0.41
CA GLY A 67 -11.98 -1.96 0.96
C GLY A 67 -11.30 -0.73 1.50
N MET A 68 -10.90 -0.87 2.75
CA MET A 68 -10.10 0.10 3.48
C MET A 68 -8.88 -0.63 4.03
N VAL A 69 -7.73 0.02 3.96
CA VAL A 69 -6.50 -0.43 4.60
C VAL A 69 -6.12 0.57 5.69
N MET A 70 -5.71 0.03 6.84
CA MET A 70 -5.48 0.76 8.10
C MET A 70 -4.16 0.31 8.73
N HIS A 71 -3.51 1.20 9.48
CA HIS A 71 -2.19 0.90 10.04
C HIS A 71 -2.17 -0.34 10.94
N ASP A 72 -3.14 -0.48 11.84
CA ASP A 72 -3.17 -1.51 12.87
C ASP A 72 -4.60 -2.05 13.13
N GLU A 73 -4.68 -3.17 13.83
CA GLU A 73 -5.94 -3.86 14.13
C GLU A 73 -6.85 -3.03 15.06
N SER A 74 -6.28 -2.28 16.01
CA SER A 74 -7.04 -1.45 16.95
C SER A 74 -7.72 -0.30 16.23
N THR A 75 -7.00 0.35 15.32
CA THR A 75 -7.48 1.40 14.42
C THR A 75 -8.61 0.87 13.53
N MET A 76 -8.49 -0.37 13.04
CA MET A 76 -9.52 -1.03 12.25
C MET A 76 -10.78 -1.34 13.05
N ARG A 77 -10.63 -1.89 14.27
CA ARG A 77 -11.75 -2.20 15.17
C ARG A 77 -12.44 -0.92 15.66
N ALA A 78 -11.68 0.11 15.98
CA ALA A 78 -12.17 1.40 16.47
C ALA A 78 -12.69 2.32 15.35
N ILE A 79 -12.47 1.98 14.08
CA ILE A 79 -12.86 2.77 12.91
C ILE A 79 -12.27 4.19 13.01
N ARG A 80 -10.96 4.28 13.22
CA ARG A 80 -10.24 5.57 13.21
C ARG A 80 -10.03 6.02 11.77
N VAL A 81 -11.01 6.77 11.28
CA VAL A 81 -11.12 7.05 9.84
C VAL A 81 -9.99 7.93 9.31
N TYR A 82 -9.43 8.79 10.14
CA TYR A 82 -8.27 9.62 9.79
C TYR A 82 -6.97 8.82 9.60
N GLU A 83 -7.00 7.49 9.75
CA GLU A 83 -5.88 6.58 9.47
C GLU A 83 -6.27 5.53 8.40
N MET A 84 -7.29 5.83 7.59
CA MET A 84 -7.81 4.94 6.55
C MET A 84 -7.42 5.41 5.15
N VAL A 85 -7.09 4.44 4.30
CA VAL A 85 -6.96 4.63 2.85
C VAL A 85 -7.95 3.70 2.15
N THR A 86 -8.82 4.24 1.31
CA THR A 86 -9.80 3.45 0.55
C THR A 86 -9.21 2.95 -0.75
N PHE A 87 -9.67 1.80 -1.23
CA PHE A 87 -9.27 1.27 -2.53
C PHE A 87 -10.34 0.33 -3.08
N CYS A 88 -10.29 0.08 -4.38
CA CYS A 88 -11.03 -0.99 -5.03
C CYS A 88 -10.04 -1.74 -5.91
N THR A 89 -10.20 -3.05 -5.99
CA THR A 89 -9.32 -3.91 -6.79
C THR A 89 -10.12 -5.08 -7.36
N SER A 90 -9.48 -5.81 -8.26
CA SER A 90 -10.03 -6.94 -8.99
C SER A 90 -8.99 -8.06 -8.96
N LEU A 91 -9.36 -9.23 -8.41
CA LEU A 91 -8.45 -10.36 -8.25
C LEU A 91 -8.93 -11.56 -9.06
N GLU A 92 -8.00 -12.24 -9.73
CA GLU A 92 -8.29 -13.51 -10.44
C GLU A 92 -8.48 -14.70 -9.49
N TYR A 93 -7.94 -14.60 -8.27
CA TYR A 93 -8.08 -15.60 -7.23
C TYR A 93 -8.74 -14.98 -6.01
N ARG A 94 -9.58 -15.74 -5.31
CA ARG A 94 -10.17 -15.34 -4.04
C ARG A 94 -9.18 -15.68 -2.92
N PRO A 95 -8.58 -14.69 -2.23
CA PRO A 95 -7.80 -14.99 -1.06
C PRO A 95 -8.75 -15.37 0.08
N ASP A 96 -8.52 -16.54 0.68
CA ASP A 96 -9.30 -17.00 1.82
C ASP A 96 -9.12 -16.03 3.00
N HIS A 97 -10.22 -15.75 3.70
CA HIS A 97 -10.23 -14.95 4.93
C HIS A 97 -9.55 -13.57 4.81
N MET A 98 -9.66 -12.87 3.67
CA MET A 98 -9.08 -11.52 3.52
C MET A 98 -9.49 -10.55 4.63
N GLN A 99 -10.72 -10.66 5.12
CA GLN A 99 -11.23 -9.76 6.14
C GLN A 99 -10.32 -9.76 7.38
N TYR A 100 -9.87 -8.57 7.78
CA TYR A 100 -9.02 -8.35 8.96
C TYR A 100 -7.61 -8.93 8.88
N ARG A 101 -7.13 -9.27 7.67
CA ARG A 101 -5.73 -9.67 7.48
C ARG A 101 -4.82 -8.47 7.31
N TYR A 102 -3.56 -8.68 7.69
CA TYR A 102 -2.46 -7.77 7.37
C TYR A 102 -2.02 -8.01 5.92
N ILE A 103 -2.11 -6.99 5.08
CA ILE A 103 -1.90 -7.10 3.64
C ILE A 103 -0.96 -5.99 3.17
N GLY A 104 -0.25 -6.25 2.08
CA GLY A 104 0.39 -5.22 1.28
C GLY A 104 -0.50 -4.81 0.11
N ILE A 105 -0.68 -3.52 -0.11
CA ILE A 105 -1.32 -2.99 -1.33
C ILE A 105 -0.43 -1.93 -1.95
N ARG A 106 -0.43 -1.87 -3.27
CA ARG A 106 0.21 -0.79 -4.03
C ARG A 106 -0.81 -0.11 -4.92
N GLY A 107 -0.68 1.19 -5.07
CA GLY A 107 -1.45 1.94 -6.06
C GLY A 107 -0.98 3.37 -6.16
N THR A 108 -1.59 4.14 -7.05
CA THR A 108 -1.39 5.58 -7.12
C THR A 108 -2.22 6.25 -6.04
N PHE A 109 -1.58 6.97 -5.12
CA PHE A 109 -2.28 7.69 -4.06
C PHE A 109 -2.96 8.94 -4.61
N ARG A 110 -4.17 9.19 -4.11
CA ARG A 110 -4.94 10.41 -4.36
C ARG A 110 -5.42 10.94 -3.02
N VAL A 111 -5.22 12.23 -2.81
CA VAL A 111 -5.81 12.92 -1.66
C VAL A 111 -7.33 12.85 -1.72
N ARG A 112 -7.97 12.90 -0.56
CA ARG A 112 -9.42 12.69 -0.39
C ARG A 112 -10.29 13.39 -1.43
N ASP A 113 -10.01 14.64 -1.73
CA ASP A 113 -10.86 15.46 -2.60
C ASP A 113 -10.74 15.05 -4.09
N GLU A 114 -9.59 14.46 -4.46
CA GLU A 114 -9.27 13.91 -5.78
C GLU A 114 -9.73 12.47 -6.00
N CYS A 115 -10.25 11.80 -4.95
CA CYS A 115 -10.69 10.42 -5.07
C CYS A 115 -11.86 10.26 -6.05
N PRO A 116 -11.91 9.16 -6.83
CA PRO A 116 -13.06 8.85 -7.66
C PRO A 116 -14.35 8.73 -6.83
N PRO A 117 -15.53 9.12 -7.36
CA PRO A 117 -16.78 9.11 -6.59
C PRO A 117 -17.12 7.77 -5.94
N PHE A 118 -16.83 6.65 -6.60
CA PHE A 118 -17.07 5.30 -6.07
C PHE A 118 -16.13 4.93 -4.90
N LEU A 119 -14.99 5.61 -4.78
CA LEU A 119 -14.03 5.47 -3.68
C LEU A 119 -14.24 6.49 -2.56
N LYS A 120 -15.14 7.46 -2.76
CA LYS A 120 -15.65 8.34 -1.70
C LYS A 120 -16.68 7.59 -0.83
N VAL A 121 -16.43 6.31 -0.55
CA VAL A 121 -17.21 5.55 0.41
C VAL A 121 -16.97 6.20 1.77
N ARG A 122 -18.05 6.49 2.50
CA ARG A 122 -18.02 7.24 3.76
C ARG A 122 -17.54 8.70 3.61
N LEU A 123 -18.15 9.50 2.73
CA LEU A 123 -17.95 10.96 2.65
C LEU A 123 -17.99 11.69 4.02
N ARG A 124 -18.72 11.14 5.00
CA ARG A 124 -18.81 11.68 6.36
C ARG A 124 -17.62 11.36 7.26
N GLU A 125 -16.82 10.37 6.91
CA GLU A 125 -15.83 9.79 7.79
C GLU A 125 -14.42 10.34 7.54
N GLN A 126 -14.15 10.93 6.37
CA GLN A 126 -12.88 11.61 6.04
C GLN A 126 -11.63 10.72 6.09
N PRO A 127 -11.51 9.73 5.17
CA PRO A 127 -10.26 8.98 5.02
C PRO A 127 -9.10 9.90 4.59
N LEU A 128 -7.86 9.43 4.79
CA LEU A 128 -6.63 10.11 4.35
C LEU A 128 -6.61 10.35 2.83
N GLY A 129 -7.16 9.40 2.09
CA GLY A 129 -7.21 9.41 0.65
C GLY A 129 -7.62 8.06 0.12
N CYS A 130 -7.31 7.82 -1.14
CA CYS A 130 -7.56 6.55 -1.79
C CYS A 130 -6.38 6.14 -2.65
N LEU A 131 -6.28 4.83 -2.89
CA LEU A 131 -5.42 4.27 -3.92
C LEU A 131 -6.27 3.97 -5.15
N VAL A 132 -5.76 4.37 -6.31
CA VAL A 132 -6.26 3.98 -7.63
C VAL A 132 -5.23 3.11 -8.33
N ASP A 133 -5.66 2.36 -9.35
CA ASP A 133 -4.79 1.44 -10.09
C ASP A 133 -4.11 0.44 -9.13
N VAL A 134 -4.92 -0.18 -8.27
CA VAL A 134 -4.42 -0.95 -7.13
C VAL A 134 -4.01 -2.35 -7.53
N ASP A 135 -2.73 -2.64 -7.34
CA ASP A 135 -2.15 -3.97 -7.41
C ASP A 135 -2.01 -4.54 -5.99
N TYR A 136 -2.51 -5.75 -5.81
CA TYR A 136 -2.44 -6.45 -4.53
C TYR A 136 -1.05 -7.06 -4.32
N ILE A 137 -0.36 -6.67 -3.26
CA ILE A 137 0.99 -7.15 -2.95
C ILE A 137 0.91 -8.09 -1.74
N PHE A 138 0.60 -9.36 -2.01
CA PHE A 138 0.74 -10.51 -1.12
C PHE A 138 0.03 -10.43 0.26
N PRO A 139 -0.25 -11.59 0.90
CA PRO A 139 -0.30 -11.61 2.36
C PRO A 139 1.10 -11.22 2.85
N ALA A 140 1.20 -10.13 3.61
CA ALA A 140 2.43 -9.84 4.32
C ALA A 140 2.52 -10.87 5.45
N GLU A 141 3.06 -12.06 5.15
CA GLU A 141 3.72 -12.87 6.17
C GLU A 141 4.93 -12.05 6.61
N VAL A 142 4.70 -11.08 7.49
CA VAL A 142 5.80 -10.45 8.21
C VAL A 142 6.26 -11.49 9.22
N GLU A 143 7.24 -12.31 8.84
CA GLU A 143 8.04 -13.09 9.79
C GLU A 143 8.41 -12.16 10.96
N GLY A 144 7.93 -12.47 12.17
CA GLY A 144 8.28 -11.75 13.39
C GLY A 144 7.22 -10.81 14.01
N LEU A 145 5.99 -10.69 13.47
CA LEU A 145 4.91 -10.00 14.19
C LEU A 145 4.18 -10.90 15.22
N ASP A 146 4.24 -12.22 15.02
CA ASP A 146 3.74 -13.23 15.97
C ASP A 146 4.85 -13.78 16.88
N ASP A 147 6.10 -13.34 16.71
CA ASP A 147 7.16 -13.74 17.64
C ASP A 147 6.91 -13.04 18.97
N PRO A 148 6.66 -13.79 20.06
CA PRO A 148 6.49 -13.19 21.36
C PRO A 148 7.74 -12.38 21.68
N MET A 149 7.53 -11.11 22.04
CA MET A 149 8.60 -10.22 22.47
C MET A 149 9.50 -10.98 23.46
N PRO A 150 10.82 -11.06 23.22
CA PRO A 150 11.71 -11.79 24.11
C PRO A 150 11.52 -11.23 25.53
N PRO A 151 11.47 -12.10 26.56
CA PRO A 151 11.33 -11.63 27.93
C PRO A 151 12.46 -10.63 28.22
N PRO A 152 12.18 -9.54 28.96
CA PRO A 152 13.21 -8.57 29.31
C PRO A 152 14.36 -9.32 29.98
N GLU A 153 15.58 -9.07 29.52
CA GLU A 153 16.77 -9.63 30.15
C GLU A 153 16.76 -9.24 31.64
N PRO A 154 17.02 -10.18 32.56
CA PRO A 154 17.08 -9.83 33.96
C PRO A 154 18.15 -8.75 34.15
N GLU A 155 17.76 -7.63 34.77
CA GLU A 155 18.72 -6.62 35.19
C GLU A 155 19.73 -7.30 36.11
N ASP A 156 20.98 -7.39 35.66
CA ASP A 156 22.10 -7.78 36.50
C ASP A 156 22.25 -6.70 37.58
N PHE A 157 21.52 -6.86 38.68
CA PHE A 157 21.82 -6.17 39.91
C PHE A 157 23.18 -6.69 40.36
N GLU A 158 24.25 -6.01 39.93
CA GLU A 158 25.53 -6.05 40.61
C GLU A 158 25.29 -5.59 42.05
N VAL A 159 24.99 -6.56 42.91
CA VAL A 159 25.03 -6.42 44.35
C VAL A 159 26.49 -6.19 44.67
N ASN A 160 26.90 -4.91 44.65
CA ASN A 160 28.12 -4.45 45.28
C ASN A 160 28.05 -4.86 46.75
N LYS A 161 28.67 -6.00 47.05
CA LYS A 161 28.79 -6.53 48.40
C LYS A 161 29.92 -5.77 49.09
N PRO A 162 29.72 -5.30 50.33
CA PRO A 162 30.67 -4.46 51.06
C PRO A 162 32.01 -5.16 51.35
#